data_AF-A0A4Q3F8S0-F1
#
_entry.id   AF-A0A4Q3F8S0-F1
#
_cell.length_a   1.000
_cell.length_b   1.000
_cell.length_c   1.000
_cell.angle_alpha   90.00
_cell.angle_beta   90.00
_cell.angle_gamma   90.00
#
_symmetry.space_group_name_H-M   'P 1'
#
loop_
_entity.id
_entity.type
_entity.pdbx_description
1 polymer ?
#
loop_
_entity_poly.entity_id
_entity_poly.type
_entity_poly.pdbx_seq_one_letter_code
_entity_poly.pdbx_strand_id
1 'polypeptide(L)'
;QELKDDEFQGVFQNEKPRPFVSFTQIDTDLEIMIPDEYVTSIAERYNLYTELSKIENETELQAFAKQLEDRFGPVPRPVKDMMNTVRLQWLGKSIGFEKVSLKKNILRGYFIANQQSPYFESGSFHKILQYVQDNPRRCNLKEVKSSLRISFEGIRTIDEAVETLEEMAGQPAVA
;
A
#
# COMPACT_ATOMS: atom_id res chain seq x y z
N GLN A 1 35.93 11.69 31.72
CA GLN A 1 34.90 12.71 31.46
C GLN A 1 33.84 12.03 30.61
N GLU A 2 32.93 11.35 31.29
CA GLU A 2 31.83 10.61 30.70
C GLU A 2 30.66 11.58 30.59
N LEU A 3 30.42 12.08 29.38
CA LEU A 3 29.34 13.00 29.10
C LEU A 3 28.16 12.22 28.53
N LYS A 4 27.22 11.94 29.44
CA LYS A 4 25.76 11.99 29.27
C LYS A 4 25.15 11.20 28.10
N ASP A 5 24.79 9.95 28.37
CA ASP A 5 23.77 9.21 27.62
C ASP A 5 22.33 9.51 28.11
N ASP A 6 22.15 10.40 29.09
CA ASP A 6 20.85 10.67 29.75
C ASP A 6 20.01 11.80 29.14
N GLU A 7 20.43 12.48 28.06
CA GLU A 7 19.68 13.62 27.49
C GLU A 7 18.87 13.32 26.20
N PHE A 8 18.84 12.07 25.70
CA PHE A 8 18.12 11.75 24.46
C PHE A 8 16.74 11.08 24.61
N GLN A 9 16.26 10.82 25.84
CA GLN A 9 14.95 10.19 26.04
C GLN A 9 13.73 11.14 25.97
N GLY A 10 13.93 12.44 25.70
CA GLY A 10 12.88 13.46 25.84
C GLY A 10 12.29 14.08 24.56
N VAL A 11 12.81 13.80 23.35
CA VAL A 11 12.57 14.70 22.19
C VAL A 11 11.55 14.19 21.15
N PHE A 12 11.09 12.93 21.21
CA PHE A 12 10.25 12.36 20.15
C PHE A 12 8.75 12.25 20.46
N GLN A 13 8.21 13.07 21.36
CA GLN A 13 6.79 12.95 21.74
C GLN A 13 5.77 13.43 20.68
N ASN A 14 6.20 13.93 19.51
CA ASN A 14 5.27 14.41 18.47
C ASN A 14 5.71 14.16 17.01
N GLU A 15 6.74 13.37 16.73
CA GLU A 15 6.98 12.93 15.34
C GLU A 15 6.04 11.74 15.06
N LYS A 16 5.17 11.86 14.03
CA LYS A 16 4.51 10.68 13.45
C LYS A 16 5.61 9.64 13.21
N PRO A 17 5.50 8.41 13.73
CA PRO A 17 6.56 7.42 13.60
C PRO A 17 6.94 7.28 12.13
N ARG A 18 8.23 7.46 11.84
CA ARG A 18 8.70 7.36 10.46
C ARG A 18 8.39 5.96 9.94
N PRO A 19 7.82 5.83 8.74
CA PRO A 19 7.48 4.54 8.19
C PRO A 19 8.77 3.73 8.00
N PHE A 20 8.74 2.46 8.40
CA PHE A 20 9.88 1.54 8.28
C PHE A 20 10.25 1.24 6.82
N VAL A 21 9.28 1.42 5.93
CA VAL A 21 9.44 1.30 4.48
C VAL A 21 9.26 2.70 3.87
N SER A 22 10.17 3.10 2.98
CA SER A 22 10.06 4.38 2.27
C SER A 22 9.11 4.31 1.07
N PHE A 23 9.09 3.17 0.38
CA PHE A 23 8.31 2.92 -0.83
C PHE A 23 7.88 1.46 -0.92
N THR A 24 6.65 1.22 -1.39
CA THR A 24 6.14 -0.12 -1.69
C THR A 24 5.99 -0.28 -3.18
N GLN A 25 6.68 -1.27 -3.75
CA GLN A 25 6.49 -1.64 -5.15
C GLN A 25 5.17 -2.42 -5.34
N ILE A 26 4.37 -2.04 -6.33
CA ILE A 26 3.17 -2.79 -6.73
C ILE A 26 3.47 -3.61 -8.00
N ASP A 27 3.09 -4.89 -8.00
CA ASP A 27 3.35 -5.81 -9.11
C ASP A 27 2.11 -6.65 -9.44
N THR A 28 1.38 -6.26 -10.48
CA THR A 28 0.10 -6.87 -10.88
C THR A 28 0.12 -7.36 -12.33
N ASP A 29 -0.69 -8.38 -12.65
CA ASP A 29 -0.98 -8.84 -14.02
C ASP A 29 -2.28 -8.25 -14.59
N LEU A 30 -2.94 -7.36 -13.85
CA LEU A 30 -4.11 -6.60 -14.31
C LEU A 30 -3.70 -5.40 -15.17
N GLU A 31 -4.59 -5.00 -16.08
CA GLU A 31 -4.43 -3.80 -16.89
C GLU A 31 -4.70 -2.55 -16.04
N ILE A 32 -3.65 -1.78 -15.76
CA ILE A 32 -3.68 -0.58 -14.91
C ILE A 32 -3.06 0.60 -15.64
N MET A 33 -3.82 1.19 -16.56
CA MET A 33 -3.38 2.32 -17.36
C MET A 33 -4.54 3.22 -17.75
N ILE A 34 -4.23 4.44 -18.18
CA ILE A 34 -5.18 5.34 -18.84
C ILE A 34 -5.32 4.90 -20.31
N PRO A 35 -6.48 4.37 -20.73
CA PRO A 35 -6.71 3.96 -22.12
C PRO A 35 -6.68 5.16 -23.07
N ASP A 36 -6.27 4.94 -24.32
CA ASP A 36 -6.24 6.00 -25.31
C ASP A 36 -7.65 6.40 -25.78
N GLU A 37 -8.64 5.51 -25.69
CA GLU A 37 -10.05 5.86 -25.90
C GLU A 37 -10.62 6.78 -24.83
N TYR A 38 -10.05 6.78 -23.62
CA TYR A 38 -10.52 7.63 -22.52
C TYR A 38 -9.85 9.01 -22.52
N VAL A 39 -8.52 9.04 -22.72
CA VAL A 39 -7.76 10.29 -22.87
C VAL A 39 -6.91 10.16 -24.11
N THR A 40 -7.31 10.78 -25.22
CA THR A 40 -6.65 10.60 -26.53
C THR A 40 -5.28 11.27 -26.62
N SER A 41 -5.09 12.41 -25.95
CA SER A 41 -3.83 13.17 -25.94
C SER A 41 -2.75 12.48 -25.10
N ILE A 42 -1.63 12.12 -25.74
CA ILE A 42 -0.47 11.51 -25.06
C ILE A 42 0.11 12.44 -24.00
N ALA A 43 0.20 13.75 -24.30
CA ALA A 43 0.71 14.74 -23.36
C ALA A 43 -0.18 14.87 -22.12
N GLU A 44 -1.51 14.81 -22.30
CA GLU A 44 -2.46 14.81 -21.17
C GLU A 44 -2.30 13.55 -20.31
N ARG A 45 -2.18 12.36 -20.93
CA ARG A 45 -1.94 11.13 -20.16
C ARG A 45 -0.65 11.23 -19.33
N TYR A 46 0.43 11.74 -19.91
CA TYR A 46 1.69 11.95 -19.18
C TYR A 46 1.52 12.91 -17.99
N ASN A 47 0.80 14.02 -18.18
CA ASN A 47 0.50 14.96 -17.11
C ASN A 47 -0.32 14.32 -15.99
N LEU A 48 -1.35 13.54 -16.34
CA LEU A 48 -2.18 12.81 -15.38
C LEU A 48 -1.38 11.79 -14.57
N TYR A 49 -0.45 11.05 -15.20
CA TYR A 49 0.46 10.16 -14.46
C TYR A 49 1.38 10.93 -13.50
N THR A 50 1.88 12.09 -13.94
CA THR A 50 2.73 12.95 -13.12
C THR A 50 1.96 13.54 -11.94
N GLU A 51 0.71 13.94 -12.13
CA GLU A 51 -0.18 14.41 -11.07
C GLU A 51 -0.46 13.29 -10.06
N LEU A 52 -0.88 12.11 -10.55
CA LEU A 52 -1.17 10.95 -9.70
C LEU A 52 0.03 10.55 -8.83
N SER A 53 1.26 10.63 -9.36
CA SER A 53 2.48 10.31 -8.60
C SER A 53 2.80 11.24 -7.43
N LYS A 54 2.17 12.42 -7.39
CA LYS A 54 2.36 13.44 -6.35
C LYS A 54 1.26 13.41 -5.28
N ILE A 55 0.22 12.59 -5.48
CA ILE A 55 -0.88 12.46 -4.54
C ILE A 55 -0.39 11.68 -3.32
N GLU A 56 -0.59 12.26 -2.13
CA GLU A 56 -0.08 11.70 -0.88
C GLU A 56 -1.19 11.22 0.07
N ASN A 57 -2.45 11.54 -0.24
CA ASN A 57 -3.57 11.19 0.62
C ASN A 57 -4.89 10.96 -0.14
N GLU A 58 -5.83 10.34 0.58
CA GLU A 58 -7.13 9.94 0.04
C GLU A 58 -7.96 11.12 -0.48
N THR A 59 -7.94 12.25 0.22
CA THR A 59 -8.69 13.45 -0.19
C THR A 59 -8.22 13.96 -1.56
N GLU A 60 -6.91 14.01 -1.78
CA GLU A 60 -6.33 14.39 -3.07
C GLU A 60 -6.64 13.38 -4.17
N LEU A 61 -6.63 12.08 -3.86
CA LEU A 61 -6.97 11.02 -4.82
C LEU A 61 -8.43 11.10 -5.27
N GLN A 62 -9.34 11.39 -4.33
CA GLN A 62 -10.76 11.61 -4.63
C GLN A 62 -10.98 12.88 -5.47
N ALA A 63 -10.23 13.95 -5.17
CA ALA A 63 -10.26 15.17 -5.98
C ALA A 63 -9.77 14.90 -7.41
N PHE A 64 -8.69 14.14 -7.57
CA PHE A 64 -8.18 13.71 -8.87
C PHE A 64 -9.19 12.85 -9.64
N ALA A 65 -9.83 11.88 -8.98
CA ALA A 65 -10.88 11.06 -9.58
C ALA A 65 -12.06 11.92 -10.09
N LYS A 66 -12.50 12.89 -9.29
CA LYS A 66 -13.55 13.83 -9.69
C LYS A 66 -13.13 14.71 -10.86
N GLN A 67 -11.89 15.21 -10.88
CA GLN A 67 -11.37 15.98 -12.01
C GLN A 67 -11.33 15.16 -13.30
N LEU A 68 -10.99 13.87 -13.22
CA LEU A 68 -11.07 12.98 -14.38
C LEU A 68 -12.51 12.87 -14.87
N GLU A 69 -13.46 12.67 -13.97
CA GLU A 69 -14.88 12.53 -14.31
C GLU A 69 -15.45 13.80 -14.95
N ASP A 70 -15.16 14.97 -14.35
CA ASP A 70 -15.62 16.27 -14.85
C ASP A 70 -15.05 16.60 -16.25
N ARG A 71 -13.85 16.11 -16.58
CA ARG A 71 -13.14 16.43 -17.83
C ARG A 71 -13.35 15.42 -18.95
N PHE A 72 -13.45 14.13 -18.59
CA PHE A 72 -13.40 13.02 -19.55
C PHE A 72 -14.64 12.10 -19.45
N GLY A 73 -15.54 12.34 -18.51
CA GLY A 73 -16.72 11.51 -18.27
C GLY A 73 -16.42 10.29 -17.38
N PRO A 74 -17.27 9.26 -17.38
CA PRO A 74 -17.17 8.15 -16.44
C PRO A 74 -15.79 7.47 -16.44
N VAL A 75 -15.16 7.42 -15.26
CA VAL A 75 -13.81 6.84 -15.11
C VAL A 75 -13.84 5.33 -15.39
N PRO A 76 -13.06 4.84 -16.37
CA PRO A 76 -13.05 3.42 -16.73
C PRO A 76 -12.33 2.57 -15.68
N ARG A 77 -12.63 1.27 -15.69
CA ARG A 77 -12.11 0.31 -14.71
C ARG A 77 -10.57 0.30 -14.58
N PRO A 78 -9.78 0.25 -15.66
CA PRO A 78 -8.32 0.29 -15.58
C PRO A 78 -7.76 1.54 -14.87
N VAL A 79 -8.45 2.69 -15.01
CA VAL A 79 -8.06 3.95 -14.35
C VAL A 79 -8.43 3.94 -12.87
N LYS A 80 -9.58 3.37 -12.51
CA LYS A 80 -9.94 3.15 -11.10
C LYS A 80 -8.95 2.21 -10.41
N ASP A 81 -8.62 1.10 -11.04
CA ASP A 81 -7.64 0.14 -10.55
C ASP A 81 -6.24 0.79 -10.43
N MET A 82 -5.84 1.62 -11.40
CA MET A 82 -4.62 2.42 -11.33
C MET A 82 -4.60 3.35 -10.11
N MET A 83 -5.67 4.10 -9.84
CA MET A 83 -5.79 4.93 -8.63
C MET A 83 -5.70 4.08 -7.35
N ASN A 84 -6.37 2.91 -7.32
CA ASN A 84 -6.29 2.01 -6.19
C ASN A 84 -4.89 1.43 -5.96
N THR A 85 -4.03 1.35 -6.99
CA THR A 85 -2.62 0.96 -6.76
C THR A 85 -1.89 1.98 -5.88
N VAL A 86 -2.26 3.26 -5.92
CA VAL A 86 -1.71 4.28 -5.01
C VAL A 86 -2.12 3.99 -3.57
N ARG A 87 -3.39 3.61 -3.34
CA ARG A 87 -3.87 3.15 -2.02
C ARG A 87 -3.10 1.92 -1.53
N LEU A 88 -2.86 0.94 -2.41
CA LEU A 88 -2.02 -0.22 -2.07
C LEU A 88 -0.59 0.17 -1.71
N GLN A 89 -0.01 1.20 -2.33
CA GLN A 89 1.31 1.69 -1.96
C GLN A 89 1.30 2.28 -0.54
N TRP A 90 0.29 3.08 -0.20
CA TRP A 90 0.16 3.65 1.15
C TRP A 90 -0.07 2.57 2.20
N LEU A 91 -0.97 1.62 1.91
CA LEU A 91 -1.23 0.47 2.78
C LEU A 91 0.03 -0.35 2.99
N GLY A 92 0.71 -0.74 1.90
CA GLY A 92 1.96 -1.49 1.99
C GLY A 92 3.00 -0.76 2.84
N LYS A 93 3.17 0.54 2.66
CA LYS A 93 4.08 1.36 3.45
C LYS A 93 3.72 1.37 4.94
N SER A 94 2.44 1.52 5.26
CA SER A 94 1.94 1.51 6.64
C SER A 94 2.05 0.14 7.31
N ILE A 95 1.86 -0.93 6.52
CA ILE A 95 1.94 -2.31 6.97
C ILE A 95 3.40 -2.71 7.15
N GLY A 96 4.34 -2.19 6.37
CA GLY A 96 5.75 -2.59 6.37
C GLY A 96 6.15 -3.50 5.20
N PHE A 97 5.39 -3.45 4.10
CA PHE A 97 5.70 -4.14 2.86
C PHE A 97 6.60 -3.32 1.94
N GLU A 98 7.73 -3.88 1.54
CA GLU A 98 8.55 -3.35 0.44
C GLU A 98 7.92 -3.64 -0.93
N LYS A 99 7.12 -4.71 -1.01
CA LYS A 99 6.42 -5.09 -2.23
C LYS A 99 5.03 -5.66 -1.93
N VAL A 100 4.07 -5.32 -2.78
CA VAL A 100 2.77 -5.97 -2.90
C VAL A 100 2.64 -6.54 -4.31
N SER A 101 2.23 -7.79 -4.44
CA SER A 101 1.98 -8.41 -5.73
C SER A 101 0.61 -9.05 -5.79
N LEU A 102 -0.15 -8.76 -6.85
CA LEU A 102 -1.42 -9.39 -7.15
C LEU A 102 -1.30 -10.11 -8.50
N LYS A 103 -1.12 -11.42 -8.48
CA LYS A 103 -0.95 -12.20 -9.71
C LYS A 103 -1.63 -13.54 -9.61
N LYS A 104 -2.27 -13.99 -10.70
CA LYS A 104 -2.96 -15.30 -10.75
C LYS A 104 -3.92 -15.51 -9.58
N ASN A 105 -4.68 -14.47 -9.26
CA ASN A 105 -5.63 -14.41 -8.14
C ASN A 105 -5.01 -14.59 -6.73
N ILE A 106 -3.72 -14.29 -6.57
CA ILE A 106 -3.02 -14.38 -5.28
C ILE A 106 -2.40 -13.04 -4.96
N LEU A 107 -2.84 -12.45 -3.85
CA LEU A 107 -2.24 -11.27 -3.25
C LEU A 107 -1.07 -11.71 -2.34
N ARG A 108 0.08 -11.05 -2.46
CA ARG A 108 1.26 -11.28 -1.63
C ARG A 108 1.83 -9.97 -1.14
N GLY A 109 2.02 -9.86 0.17
CA GLY A 109 2.81 -8.80 0.79
C GLY A 109 4.19 -9.33 1.17
N TYR A 110 5.23 -8.57 0.85
CA TYR A 110 6.63 -8.90 1.16
C TYR A 110 7.12 -7.87 2.17
N PHE A 111 7.38 -8.32 3.40
CA PHE A 111 7.84 -7.43 4.47
C PHE A 111 9.26 -6.96 4.23
N ILE A 112 9.66 -5.90 4.94
CA ILE A 112 11.02 -5.38 4.98
C ILE A 112 12.06 -6.51 5.11
N ALA A 113 13.07 -6.50 4.25
CA ALA A 113 14.05 -7.59 4.18
C ALA A 113 14.97 -7.64 5.42
N ASN A 114 15.19 -6.49 6.07
CA ASN A 114 16.02 -6.41 7.27
C ASN A 114 15.28 -7.01 8.49
N GLN A 115 15.55 -8.28 8.80
CA GLN A 115 14.97 -8.99 9.94
C GLN A 115 15.30 -8.37 11.30
N GLN A 116 16.37 -7.57 11.40
CA GLN A 116 16.75 -6.85 12.62
C GLN A 116 16.05 -5.48 12.71
N SER A 117 15.14 -5.17 11.80
CA SER A 117 14.38 -3.93 11.83
C SER A 117 13.50 -3.87 13.08
N PRO A 118 13.45 -2.72 13.80
CA PRO A 118 12.51 -2.52 14.90
C PRO A 118 11.04 -2.65 14.48
N TYR A 119 10.76 -2.68 13.17
CA TYR A 119 9.46 -3.01 12.62
C TYR A 119 8.87 -4.31 13.21
N PHE A 120 9.67 -5.37 13.38
CA PHE A 120 9.18 -6.67 13.85
C PHE A 120 8.84 -6.68 15.35
N GLU A 121 9.24 -5.64 16.08
CA GLU A 121 8.86 -5.43 17.49
C GLU A 121 7.73 -4.40 17.62
N SER A 122 7.34 -3.76 16.51
CA SER A 122 6.35 -2.69 16.50
C SER A 122 4.91 -3.18 16.74
N GLY A 123 4.06 -2.30 17.28
CA GLY A 123 2.64 -2.59 17.44
C GLY A 123 1.92 -2.87 16.10
N SER A 124 2.40 -2.30 15.00
CA SER A 124 1.85 -2.59 13.66
C SER A 124 2.05 -4.05 13.29
N PHE A 125 3.26 -4.60 13.45
CA PHE A 125 3.53 -6.00 13.13
C PHE A 125 2.76 -6.96 14.05
N HIS A 126 2.65 -6.64 15.35
CA HIS A 126 1.84 -7.42 16.28
C HIS A 126 0.37 -7.51 15.85
N LYS A 127 -0.22 -6.43 15.34
CA LYS A 127 -1.58 -6.47 14.76
C LYS A 127 -1.68 -7.41 13.57
N ILE A 128 -0.68 -7.44 12.70
CA ILE A 128 -0.64 -8.38 11.57
C ILE A 128 -0.57 -9.83 12.06
N LEU A 129 0.28 -10.12 13.06
CA LEU A 129 0.35 -11.46 13.66
C LEU A 129 -0.98 -11.87 14.28
N GLN A 130 -1.65 -10.95 14.99
CA GLN A 130 -2.98 -11.19 15.56
C GLN A 130 -4.00 -11.52 14.46
N TYR A 131 -4.05 -10.72 13.40
CA TYR A 131 -4.93 -10.97 12.26
C TYR A 131 -4.69 -12.36 11.64
N VAL A 132 -3.43 -12.77 11.48
CA VAL A 132 -3.06 -14.09 10.94
C VAL A 132 -3.56 -15.22 11.85
N GLN A 133 -3.43 -15.05 13.17
CA GLN A 133 -3.91 -16.02 14.17
C GLN A 133 -5.43 -16.14 14.17
N ASP A 134 -6.14 -15.02 14.00
CA ASP A 134 -7.60 -14.99 13.95
C ASP A 134 -8.17 -15.49 12.60
N ASN A 135 -7.36 -15.44 11.54
CA ASN A 135 -7.77 -15.77 10.16
C ASN A 135 -6.91 -16.86 9.48
N PRO A 136 -6.70 -18.04 10.10
CA PRO A 136 -5.72 -19.03 9.63
C PRO A 136 -6.07 -19.68 8.28
N ARG A 137 -7.31 -19.55 7.81
CA ARG A 137 -7.77 -20.06 6.51
C ARG A 137 -7.72 -19.02 5.39
N ARG A 138 -7.64 -17.73 5.72
CA ARG A 138 -7.68 -16.64 4.74
C ARG A 138 -6.30 -16.23 4.27
N CYS A 139 -5.29 -16.41 5.12
CA CYS A 139 -3.93 -15.99 4.82
C CYS A 139 -2.88 -16.99 5.27
N ASN A 140 -1.71 -16.88 4.68
CA ASN A 140 -0.57 -17.75 4.94
C ASN A 140 0.69 -16.90 5.06
N LEU A 141 1.19 -16.76 6.30
CA LEU A 141 2.44 -16.08 6.63
C LEU A 141 3.59 -17.08 6.65
N LYS A 142 4.62 -16.85 5.84
CA LYS A 142 5.78 -17.74 5.70
C LYS A 142 7.07 -16.97 5.49
N GLU A 143 8.16 -17.53 5.99
CA GLU A 143 9.51 -17.10 5.63
C GLU A 143 10.01 -17.94 4.45
N VAL A 144 10.55 -17.28 3.42
CA VAL A 144 11.14 -17.92 2.24
C VAL A 144 12.45 -17.23 1.90
N LYS A 145 13.56 -17.96 1.95
CA LYS A 145 14.91 -17.43 1.69
C LYS A 145 15.19 -16.15 2.49
N SER A 146 14.88 -16.17 3.79
CA SER A 146 15.06 -15.03 4.70
C SER A 146 14.18 -13.80 4.44
N SER A 147 13.16 -13.91 3.58
CA SER A 147 12.13 -12.89 3.40
C SER A 147 10.80 -13.37 3.99
N LEU A 148 10.27 -12.61 4.94
CA LEU A 148 8.92 -12.84 5.45
C LEU A 148 7.90 -12.35 4.41
N ARG A 149 6.89 -13.17 4.14
CA ARG A 149 5.80 -12.82 3.23
C ARG A 149 4.47 -13.36 3.71
N ILE A 150 3.40 -12.61 3.47
CA ILE A 150 2.02 -13.06 3.68
C ILE A 150 1.34 -13.21 2.32
N SER A 151 0.43 -14.18 2.21
CA SER A 151 -0.32 -14.45 0.99
C SER A 151 -1.79 -14.69 1.27
N PHE A 152 -2.64 -14.23 0.34
CA PHE A 152 -4.09 -14.41 0.32
C PHE A 152 -4.49 -14.98 -1.03
N GLU A 153 -5.28 -16.05 -1.03
CA GLU A 153 -5.78 -16.68 -2.25
C GLU A 153 -7.17 -16.17 -2.60
N GLY A 154 -7.50 -16.18 -3.90
CA GLY A 154 -8.83 -15.83 -4.38
C GLY A 154 -9.08 -14.32 -4.55
N ILE A 155 -8.05 -13.48 -4.39
CA ILE A 155 -8.12 -12.03 -4.64
C ILE A 155 -7.95 -11.79 -6.13
N ARG A 156 -8.97 -11.28 -6.80
CA ARG A 156 -9.05 -11.13 -8.27
C ARG A 156 -8.95 -9.69 -8.74
N THR A 157 -9.26 -8.72 -7.87
CA THR A 157 -9.31 -7.31 -8.22
C THR A 157 -8.41 -6.46 -7.31
N ILE A 158 -8.12 -5.22 -7.74
CA ILE A 158 -7.38 -4.28 -6.89
C ILE A 158 -8.26 -3.82 -5.70
N ASP A 159 -9.57 -3.66 -5.89
CA ASP A 159 -10.49 -3.31 -4.79
C ASP A 159 -10.45 -4.36 -3.67
N GLU A 160 -10.59 -5.65 -4.02
CA GLU A 160 -10.49 -6.75 -3.05
C GLU A 160 -9.13 -6.79 -2.35
N ALA A 161 -8.06 -6.41 -3.07
CA ALA A 161 -6.73 -6.32 -2.48
C ALA A 161 -6.62 -5.17 -1.48
N VAL A 162 -7.18 -4.00 -1.78
CA VAL A 162 -7.24 -2.85 -0.86
C VAL A 162 -8.01 -3.23 0.39
N GLU A 163 -9.24 -3.73 0.23
CA GLU A 163 -10.11 -4.16 1.34
C GLU A 163 -9.42 -5.21 2.23
N THR A 164 -8.77 -6.21 1.63
CA THR A 164 -8.04 -7.25 2.36
C THR A 164 -6.90 -6.69 3.20
N LEU A 165 -6.15 -5.71 2.67
CA LEU A 165 -5.04 -5.10 3.39
C LEU A 165 -5.50 -4.10 4.44
N GLU A 166 -6.59 -3.37 4.21
CA GLU A 166 -7.24 -2.49 5.20
C GLU A 166 -7.74 -3.28 6.40
N GLU A 167 -8.46 -4.38 6.15
CA GLU A 167 -8.96 -5.28 7.18
C GLU A 167 -7.80 -5.81 8.05
N MET A 168 -6.73 -6.29 7.40
CA MET A 168 -5.55 -6.80 8.09
C MET A 168 -4.81 -5.71 8.88
N ALA A 169 -4.73 -4.49 8.35
CA ALA A 169 -4.08 -3.36 9.02
C ALA A 169 -4.97 -2.77 10.15
N GLY A 170 -6.23 -3.18 10.25
CA GLY A 170 -7.22 -2.60 11.15
C GLY A 170 -7.55 -1.14 10.80
N GLN A 171 -7.50 -0.80 9.51
CA GLN A 171 -7.89 0.51 8.99
C GLN A 171 -9.35 0.46 8.53
N PRO A 172 -10.13 1.55 8.71
CA PRO A 172 -11.49 1.60 8.19
C PRO A 172 -11.46 1.48 6.66
N ALA A 173 -12.46 0.79 6.10
CA ALA A 173 -12.63 0.71 4.66
C ALA A 173 -12.70 2.12 4.07
N VAL A 174 -11.92 2.38 3.03
CA VAL A 174 -12.00 3.66 2.31
C VAL A 174 -13.31 3.65 1.50
N ALA A 175 -14.22 4.56 1.83
CA ALA A 175 -15.55 4.70 1.22
C ALA A 175 -15.51 5.45 -0.12
#